data_AF-A0A835EIZ4-F1
#
_entry.id   AF-A0A835EIZ4-F1
#
_cell.length_a   1.000
_cell.length_b   1.000
_cell.length_c   1.000
_cell.angle_alpha   90.00
_cell.angle_beta   90.00
_cell.angle_gamma   90.00
#
_symmetry.space_group_name_H-M   'P 1'
#
loop_
_entity.id
_entity.type
_entity.pdbx_description
1 polymer ?
#
loop_
_entity_poly.entity_id
_entity_poly.type
_entity_poly.pdbx_seq_one_letter_code
_entity_poly.pdbx_strand_id
1 'polypeptide(L)'
;MDAAATATAGAEIYRLPEECVAYAISLTTPGDACHSSAVSPAFRAAADSDAVWARFLPPDHAAVLARADEPAALGMSKKELFSRLCDNPVLLDDATMVRARNL
;
A
#
# COMPACT_ATOMS: atom_id res chain seq x y z
N MET A 1 6.37 34.55 -33.96
CA MET A 1 7.40 33.98 -33.07
C MET A 1 7.27 34.76 -31.78
N ASP A 2 6.65 34.28 -30.72
CA ASP A 2 6.73 32.93 -30.15
C ASP A 2 5.42 32.14 -30.15
N ALA A 3 5.61 30.84 -30.33
CA ALA A 3 4.62 29.79 -30.34
C ALA A 3 4.65 29.03 -29.00
N ALA A 4 3.49 28.48 -28.64
CA ALA A 4 3.34 27.34 -27.74
C ALA A 4 3.69 27.55 -26.24
N ALA A 5 2.94 28.41 -25.56
CA ALA A 5 2.81 28.35 -24.08
C ALA A 5 1.48 27.69 -23.64
N THR A 6 0.90 26.84 -24.49
CA THR A 6 -0.34 26.11 -24.18
C THR A 6 -0.10 24.61 -24.21
N ALA A 7 -0.35 23.98 -23.06
CA ALA A 7 -0.50 22.54 -22.79
C ALA A 7 0.72 21.78 -22.23
N THR A 8 1.03 21.98 -20.93
CA THR A 8 1.45 20.86 -20.05
C THR A 8 1.18 21.10 -18.56
N ALA A 9 0.12 21.82 -18.21
CA ALA A 9 -0.32 21.90 -16.79
C ALA A 9 -0.92 20.58 -16.27
N GLY A 10 -1.13 19.57 -17.13
CA GLY A 10 -1.89 18.36 -16.83
C GLY A 10 -1.13 17.18 -16.23
N ALA A 11 0.16 17.33 -15.90
CA ALA A 11 0.99 16.17 -15.53
C ALA A 11 2.15 16.48 -14.57
N GLU A 12 2.05 17.52 -13.74
CA GLU A 12 3.12 17.86 -12.77
C GLU A 12 3.43 16.70 -11.81
N ILE A 13 2.42 15.88 -11.49
CA ILE A 13 2.61 14.69 -10.64
C ILE A 13 3.51 13.62 -11.27
N TYR A 14 3.61 13.57 -12.59
CA TYR A 14 4.50 12.62 -13.30
C TYR A 14 5.97 13.08 -13.31
N ARG A 15 6.27 14.29 -12.85
CA ARG A 15 7.65 14.74 -12.60
C ARG A 15 8.19 14.28 -11.25
N LEU A 16 7.32 13.83 -10.34
CA LEU A 16 7.73 13.31 -9.05
C LEU A 16 8.36 11.92 -9.22
N PRO A 17 9.43 11.61 -8.48
CA PRO A 17 9.88 10.24 -8.32
C PRO A 17 8.75 9.34 -7.80
N GLU A 18 8.74 8.08 -8.24
CA GLU A 18 7.76 7.09 -7.79
C GLU A 18 7.72 6.98 -6.25
N GLU A 19 8.86 7.09 -5.60
CA GLU A 19 9.03 7.05 -4.15
C GLU A 19 8.26 8.18 -3.43
N CYS A 20 8.20 9.38 -4.03
CA CYS A 20 7.43 10.49 -3.49
C CYS A 20 5.93 10.23 -3.57
N VAL A 21 5.47 9.65 -4.69
CA VAL A 21 4.08 9.26 -4.90
C VAL A 21 3.71 8.12 -3.95
N ALA A 22 4.57 7.11 -3.83
CA ALA A 22 4.41 6.00 -2.90
C ALA A 22 4.36 6.50 -1.46
N TYR A 23 5.24 7.41 -1.05
CA TYR A 23 5.20 8.00 0.28
C TYR A 23 3.86 8.72 0.55
N ALA A 24 3.36 9.52 -0.39
CA ALA A 24 2.07 10.19 -0.24
C ALA A 24 0.91 9.19 -0.10
N ILE A 25 0.86 8.16 -0.95
CA ILE A 25 -0.15 7.09 -0.88
C ILE A 25 -0.04 6.31 0.44
N SER A 26 1.17 6.13 0.97
CA SER A 26 1.39 5.44 2.24
C SER A 26 0.78 6.17 3.46
N LEU A 27 0.39 7.44 3.30
CA LEU A 27 -0.28 8.25 4.31
C LEU A 27 -1.81 8.20 4.21
N THR A 28 -2.36 7.54 3.19
CA THR A 28 -3.81 7.40 2.99
C THR A 28 -4.32 6.11 3.64
N THR A 29 -5.58 5.75 3.35
CA THR A 29 -6.14 4.45 3.74
C THR A 29 -5.71 3.35 2.75
N PRO A 30 -5.76 2.06 3.13
CA PRO A 30 -5.55 0.95 2.18
C PRO A 30 -6.53 0.96 1.01
N GLY A 31 -7.77 1.40 1.23
CA GLY A 31 -8.77 1.56 0.17
C GLY A 31 -8.35 2.64 -0.85
N ASP A 32 -7.91 3.80 -0.38
CA ASP A 32 -7.42 4.89 -1.23
C ASP A 32 -6.17 4.48 -2.03
N ALA A 33 -5.29 3.68 -1.43
CA ALA A 33 -4.14 3.11 -2.13
C ALA A 33 -4.59 2.19 -3.28
N CYS A 34 -5.56 1.31 -3.04
CA CYS A 34 -6.17 0.50 -4.10
C CYS A 34 -6.78 1.36 -5.21
N HIS A 35 -7.53 2.42 -4.89
CA HIS A 35 -8.09 3.33 -5.88
C HIS A 35 -7.03 4.08 -6.69
N SER A 36 -5.93 4.47 -6.05
CA SER A 36 -4.81 5.15 -6.68
C SER A 36 -4.21 4.33 -7.83
N SER A 37 -4.19 2.99 -7.70
CA SER A 37 -3.68 2.08 -8.74
C SER A 37 -4.42 2.16 -10.09
N ALA A 38 -5.65 2.67 -10.10
CA ALA A 38 -6.48 2.81 -11.29
C ALA A 38 -6.20 4.11 -12.07
N VAL A 39 -5.48 5.07 -11.49
CA VAL A 39 -5.24 6.38 -12.09
C VAL A 39 -4.31 6.29 -13.30
N SER A 40 -3.17 5.62 -13.15
CA SER A 40 -2.16 5.45 -14.21
C SER A 40 -1.18 4.32 -13.90
N PRO A 41 -0.37 3.84 -14.87
CA PRO A 41 0.67 2.85 -14.61
C PRO A 41 1.70 3.27 -13.55
N ALA A 42 2.07 4.56 -13.52
CA ALA A 42 3.02 5.08 -12.53
C ALA A 42 2.42 5.07 -11.12
N PHE A 43 1.15 5.46 -11.00
CA PHE A 43 0.44 5.37 -9.73
C PHE A 43 0.23 3.93 -9.29
N ARG A 44 0.02 2.99 -10.22
CA ARG A 44 -0.08 1.56 -9.91
C ARG A 44 1.22 1.02 -9.33
N ALA A 45 2.36 1.30 -9.96
CA ALA A 45 3.66 0.89 -9.45
C ALA A 45 3.88 1.42 -8.01
N ALA A 46 3.63 2.72 -7.80
CA ALA A 46 3.75 3.33 -6.47
C ALA A 46 2.76 2.72 -5.45
N ALA A 47 1.49 2.60 -5.81
CA ALA A 47 0.42 2.12 -4.92
C ALA A 47 0.56 0.65 -4.54
N ASP A 48 1.12 -0.18 -5.42
CA ASP A 48 1.33 -1.61 -5.17
C ASP A 48 2.69 -1.91 -4.51
N SER A 49 3.52 -0.88 -4.30
CA SER A 49 4.85 -1.04 -3.72
C SER A 49 4.82 -1.48 -2.25
N ASP A 50 5.79 -2.31 -1.87
CA ASP A 50 5.97 -2.72 -0.47
C ASP A 50 6.21 -1.52 0.47
N ALA A 51 6.71 -0.38 -0.02
CA ALA A 51 6.88 0.82 0.78
C ALA A 51 5.53 1.37 1.28
N VAL A 52 4.48 1.32 0.44
CA VAL A 52 3.12 1.70 0.82
C VAL A 52 2.55 0.69 1.82
N TRP A 53 2.55 -0.58 1.45
CA TRP A 53 1.86 -1.61 2.23
C TRP A 53 2.55 -1.92 3.56
N ALA A 54 3.85 -1.62 3.71
CA ALA A 54 4.55 -1.69 4.99
C ALA A 54 3.90 -0.83 6.09
N ARG A 55 3.24 0.29 5.73
CA ARG A 55 2.61 1.18 6.71
C ARG A 55 1.21 0.73 7.12
N PHE A 56 0.57 -0.08 6.31
CA PHE A 56 -0.75 -0.65 6.59
C PHE A 56 -0.66 -1.94 7.39
N LEU A 57 0.51 -2.58 7.40
CA LEU A 57 0.76 -3.79 8.17
C LEU A 57 1.08 -3.48 9.64
N PRO A 58 0.70 -4.38 10.56
CA PRO A 58 1.16 -4.33 11.95
C PRO A 58 2.70 -4.35 12.03
N PRO A 59 3.34 -3.62 12.95
CA PRO A 59 4.79 -3.65 13.14
C PRO A 59 5.35 -5.05 13.40
N ASP A 60 4.57 -5.91 14.03
CA ASP A 60 4.89 -7.29 14.40
C ASP A 60 4.39 -8.32 13.39
N HIS A 61 3.99 -7.93 12.18
CA HIS A 61 3.45 -8.84 11.14
C HIS A 61 4.33 -10.08 10.91
N ALA A 62 5.66 -9.95 10.94
CA ALA A 62 6.57 -11.08 10.81
C ALA A 62 6.42 -12.11 11.95
N ALA A 63 6.21 -11.64 13.18
CA ALA A 63 5.97 -12.50 14.34
C ALA A 63 4.54 -13.08 14.34
N VAL A 64 3.55 -12.36 13.81
CA VAL A 64 2.20 -12.88 13.59
C VAL A 64 2.22 -14.04 12.59
N LEU A 65 2.96 -13.90 11.48
CA LEU A 65 3.08 -14.95 10.46
C LEU A 65 3.85 -16.17 10.95
N ALA A 66 4.94 -15.95 11.68
CA ALA A 66 5.71 -17.05 12.28
C ALA A 66 4.85 -17.90 13.23
N ARG A 67 3.93 -17.27 13.98
CA ARG A 67 2.98 -17.97 14.85
C ARG A 67 1.87 -18.69 14.10
N ALA A 68 1.47 -18.17 12.93
CA ALA A 68 0.44 -18.78 12.11
C ALA A 68 0.90 -20.08 11.41
N ASP A 69 2.18 -20.47 11.55
CA ASP A 69 2.80 -21.61 10.85
C ASP A 69 2.52 -21.59 9.34
N GLU A 70 2.57 -20.39 8.75
CA GLU A 70 2.27 -20.14 7.33
C GLU A 70 3.58 -19.96 6.55
N PRO A 71 4.26 -21.05 6.12
CA PRO A 71 5.45 -20.96 5.28
C PRO A 71 5.16 -20.30 3.92
N ALA A 72 3.89 -20.22 3.51
CA ALA A 72 3.44 -19.55 2.30
C ALA A 72 3.66 -18.02 2.33
N ALA A 73 3.83 -17.40 3.50
CA ALA A 73 4.08 -15.97 3.61
C ALA A 73 5.48 -15.55 3.15
N LEU A 74 6.40 -16.50 2.99
CA LEU A 74 7.75 -16.26 2.51
C LEU A 74 7.71 -15.97 1.00
N GLY A 75 7.99 -14.72 0.63
CA GLY A 75 8.05 -14.27 -0.76
C GLY A 75 6.78 -13.58 -1.28
N MET A 76 5.76 -13.40 -0.43
CA MET A 76 4.62 -12.54 -0.75
C MET A 76 5.02 -11.06 -0.68
N SER A 77 4.41 -10.25 -1.56
CA SER A 77 4.38 -8.81 -1.38
C SER A 77 3.65 -8.44 -0.09
N LYS A 78 3.95 -7.27 0.46
CA LYS A 78 3.27 -6.75 1.65
C LYS A 78 1.78 -6.49 1.41
N LYS A 79 1.39 -6.23 0.15
CA LYS A 79 -0.01 -6.13 -0.26
C LYS A 79 -0.75 -7.45 -0.14
N GLU A 80 -0.16 -8.52 -0.68
CA GLU A 80 -0.73 -9.87 -0.56
C GLU A 80 -0.81 -10.31 0.89
N LEU A 81 0.21 -9.98 1.68
CA LEU A 81 0.21 -10.23 3.12
C LEU A 81 -0.94 -9.52 3.83
N PHE A 82 -1.16 -8.23 3.53
CA PHE A 82 -2.26 -7.47 4.09
C PHE A 82 -3.61 -8.11 3.75
N SER A 83 -3.83 -8.48 2.49
CA SER A 83 -5.06 -9.16 2.06
C SER A 83 -5.29 -10.45 2.85
N ARG A 84 -4.25 -11.28 3.00
CA ARG A 84 -4.36 -12.54 3.75
C ARG A 84 -4.71 -12.33 5.22
N LEU A 85 -4.14 -11.31 5.87
CA LEU A 85 -4.47 -10.98 7.26
C LEU A 85 -5.93 -10.50 7.40
N CYS A 86 -6.46 -9.82 6.40
CA CYS A 86 -7.88 -9.45 6.36
C CYS A 86 -8.79 -10.68 6.19
N ASP A 87 -8.38 -11.64 5.35
CA ASP A 87 -9.17 -12.85 5.07
C ASP A 87 -9.10 -13.88 6.22
N ASN A 88 -7.94 -13.97 6.87
CA ASN A 88 -7.68 -14.89 7.98
C ASN A 88 -7.23 -14.10 9.21
N PRO A 89 -8.18 -13.52 9.98
CA PRO A 89 -7.84 -12.78 11.18
C PRO A 89 -7.19 -13.72 12.21
N VAL A 90 -5.89 -13.59 12.42
CA VAL A 90 -5.16 -14.34 13.44
C VAL A 90 -5.54 -13.77 14.81
N LEU A 91 -6.10 -14.62 15.68
CA LEU A 91 -6.35 -14.26 17.07
C LEU A 91 -4.99 -14.13 17.77
N LEU A 92 -4.58 -12.89 18.02
CA LEU A 92 -3.49 -12.62 18.94
C LEU A 92 -3.99 -12.99 20.34
N ASP A 93 -3.39 -14.02 20.94
CA ASP A 93 -3.59 -14.43 22.34
C ASP A 93 -3.15 -13.28 23.25
N ASP A 94 -4.01 -12.26 23.39
CA ASP A 94 -4.16 -11.38 24.57
C ASP A 94 -5.35 -10.38 24.38
N ALA A 95 -6.50 -10.91 23.97
CA ALA A 95 -7.81 -10.23 24.06
C ALA A 95 -7.92 -8.81 23.44
N THR A 96 -7.09 -8.46 22.47
CA THR A 96 -7.24 -7.22 21.71
C THR A 96 -7.49 -7.54 20.25
N MET A 97 -8.77 -7.67 19.89
CA MET A 97 -9.22 -7.75 18.52
C MET A 97 -8.89 -6.41 17.83
N VAL A 98 -7.74 -6.33 17.15
CA VAL A 98 -7.43 -5.19 16.27
C VAL A 98 -8.33 -5.32 15.05
N ARG A 99 -9.58 -4.86 15.19
CA ARG A 99 -10.40 -4.57 14.02
C ARG A 99 -9.69 -3.46 13.26
N ALA A 100 -9.30 -3.75 12.03
CA ALA A 100 -9.05 -2.72 11.04
C ALA A 100 -10.34 -1.90 10.93
N ARG A 101 -10.43 -0.81 11.72
CA ARG A 101 -11.47 0.19 11.56
C ARG A 101 -11.14 0.88 10.24
N ASN A 102 -11.89 0.50 9.21
CA ASN A 102 -12.09 1.36 8.05
C ASN A 102 -12.53 2.74 8.56
N LEU A 103 -11.64 3.72 8.42
CA LEU A 103 -11.93 5.15 8.40
C LEU A 103 -11.53 5.63 7.03
#